data_AF-A0A7L0E4N1-F1
#
_entry.id   AF-A0A7L0E4N1-F1
#
_cell.length_a   1.000
_cell.length_b   1.000
_cell.length_c   1.000
_cell.angle_alpha   90.00
_cell.angle_beta   90.00
_cell.angle_gamma   90.00
#
_symmetry.space_group_name_H-M   'P 1'
#
loop_
_entity.id
_entity.type
_entity.pdbx_description
1 polymer ?
#
loop_
_entity_poly.entity_id
_entity_poly.type
_entity_poly.pdbx_seq_one_letter_code
_entity_poly.pdbx_strand_id
1 'polypeptide(L)'
;QTLRALFQYKPQNIDELMINTGDFIYVDPTQQSDVSEGWVIGTSHRTGCRGFLPENYTERANESDTWVKHREYLFVTASRFSTQTENEPKGKLNGEVHNLSTSRSTTNVLSLQNATLRRGVLVMRHGESIDQVFGKSWPQQCLMADGKYYRADLNFPCTLPKRKDGVKHFEHDPPLSCCGIFQSRLIGEALLDQEVTVSYVYSSPALRCIQTAQHILQGLKLDQKVKIRVEPGMFEWTKWEASKVIPNFMTMTELIEASYKVDTSYSTIYPDSAATPLLLFFAFPGVSGVILIVGHGSSLTSFTRPLIGLPTRDSTDFAQVVRKIPSLGMCFCEELKDNKWQMVNPPVKTLTHGANAAFNWRNGIMED
;
A
#
# COMPACT_ATOMS: atom_id res chain seq x y z
N GLN A 1 24.22 -2.18 2.46
CA GLN A 1 25.34 -2.53 1.57
C GLN A 1 25.12 -3.94 1.02
N THR A 2 25.68 -4.25 -0.15
CA THR A 2 25.63 -5.61 -0.72
C THR A 2 27.00 -6.24 -0.66
N LEU A 3 27.07 -7.47 -0.18
CA LEU A 3 28.28 -8.26 -0.08
C LEU A 3 28.23 -9.41 -1.09
N ARG A 4 29.38 -9.80 -1.63
CA ARG A 4 29.57 -11.00 -2.46
C ARG A 4 30.34 -12.03 -1.65
N ALA A 5 29.83 -13.26 -1.59
CA ALA A 5 30.51 -14.37 -0.93
C ALA A 5 31.71 -14.85 -1.76
N LEU A 6 32.90 -14.85 -1.15
CA LEU A 6 34.13 -15.38 -1.73
C LEU A 6 34.26 -16.89 -1.49
N PHE A 7 33.76 -17.36 -0.34
CA PHE A 7 33.87 -18.75 0.08
C PHE A 7 32.52 -19.32 0.48
N GLN A 8 32.38 -20.64 0.38
CA GLN A 8 31.22 -21.34 0.91
C GLN A 8 31.30 -21.41 2.44
N TYR A 9 30.17 -21.19 3.11
CA TYR A 9 30.01 -21.38 4.54
C TYR A 9 28.78 -22.25 4.85
N LYS A 10 28.97 -23.27 5.68
CA LYS A 10 27.90 -24.15 6.16
C LYS A 10 27.53 -23.75 7.60
N PRO A 11 26.26 -23.41 7.87
CA PRO A 11 25.79 -23.07 9.21
C PRO A 11 26.11 -24.14 10.23
N GLN A 12 26.64 -23.73 11.38
CA GLN A 12 26.81 -24.57 12.57
C GLN A 12 25.63 -24.41 13.53
N ASN A 13 25.05 -23.21 13.57
CA ASN A 13 23.88 -22.88 14.37
C ASN A 13 22.67 -22.53 13.50
N ILE A 14 21.47 -22.57 14.08
CA ILE A 14 20.20 -22.36 13.36
C ILE A 14 19.98 -20.92 12.89
N ASP A 15 20.69 -19.98 13.48
CA ASP A 15 20.65 -18.53 13.21
C ASP A 15 21.74 -18.09 12.21
N GLU A 16 22.60 -19.01 11.77
CA GLU A 16 23.62 -18.76 10.76
C GLU A 16 23.10 -18.98 9.33
N LEU A 17 23.55 -18.11 8.42
CA LEU A 17 23.16 -18.11 7.02
C LEU A 17 24.11 -18.98 6.20
N MET A 18 23.53 -19.93 5.46
CA MET A 18 24.28 -20.67 4.45
C MET A 18 24.61 -19.76 3.26
N ILE A 19 25.89 -19.67 2.90
CA ILE A 19 26.37 -18.92 1.73
C ILE A 19 27.23 -19.82 0.84
N ASN A 20 27.08 -19.69 -0.48
CA ASN A 20 27.94 -20.31 -1.48
C ASN A 20 28.78 -19.23 -2.17
N THR A 21 29.96 -19.60 -2.70
CA THR A 21 30.80 -18.70 -3.49
C THR A 21 29.99 -18.06 -4.64
N GLY A 22 30.08 -16.73 -4.75
CA GLY A 22 29.37 -15.91 -5.73
C GLY A 22 27.97 -15.44 -5.29
N ASP A 23 27.45 -15.90 -4.15
CA ASP A 23 26.17 -15.42 -3.63
C ASP A 23 26.24 -13.94 -3.26
N PHE A 24 25.14 -13.21 -3.50
CA PHE A 24 24.97 -11.84 -3.02
C PHE A 24 24.18 -11.83 -1.71
N ILE A 25 24.64 -11.02 -0.76
CA ILE A 25 24.05 -10.89 0.58
C ILE A 25 23.79 -9.41 0.86
N TYR A 26 22.53 -9.09 1.17
CA TYR A 26 22.16 -7.75 1.60
C TYR A 26 22.40 -7.59 3.09
N VAL A 27 23.21 -6.61 3.46
CA VAL A 27 23.56 -6.30 4.84
C VAL A 27 23.07 -4.89 5.15
N ASP A 28 22.18 -4.77 6.14
CA ASP A 28 21.72 -3.49 6.67
C ASP A 28 22.74 -3.00 7.72
N PRO A 29 23.48 -1.89 7.47
CA PRO A 29 24.47 -1.38 8.41
C PRO A 29 23.87 -0.93 9.74
N THR A 30 22.57 -0.62 9.79
CA THR A 30 21.88 -0.17 11.00
C THR A 30 21.56 -1.31 11.97
N GLN A 31 21.68 -2.57 11.52
CA GLN A 31 21.32 -3.77 12.29
C GLN A 31 22.55 -4.58 12.76
N GLN A 32 23.73 -3.95 12.81
CA GLN A 32 24.99 -4.62 13.17
C GLN A 32 25.40 -4.39 14.65
N SER A 33 24.61 -3.67 15.45
CA SER A 33 25.01 -3.24 16.81
C SER A 33 25.18 -4.39 17.81
N ASP A 34 24.50 -5.52 17.58
CA ASP A 34 24.48 -6.68 18.49
C ASP A 34 25.23 -7.89 17.93
N VAL A 35 26.07 -7.68 16.91
CA VAL A 35 26.79 -8.77 16.21
C VAL A 35 28.19 -8.91 16.79
N SER A 36 28.61 -10.17 17.03
CA SER A 36 29.97 -10.46 17.50
C SER A 36 31.02 -10.05 16.46
N GLU A 37 32.19 -9.64 16.93
CA GLU A 37 33.31 -9.24 16.06
C GLU A 37 33.66 -10.33 15.04
N GLY A 38 33.79 -9.96 13.76
CA GLY A 38 34.06 -10.88 12.65
C GLY A 38 32.82 -11.52 12.02
N TRP A 39 31.62 -11.22 12.52
CA TRP A 39 30.35 -11.66 11.96
C TRP A 39 29.53 -10.48 11.47
N VAL A 40 28.67 -10.74 10.48
CA VAL A 40 27.65 -9.79 10.02
C VAL A 40 26.31 -10.50 9.91
N ILE A 41 25.22 -9.76 10.10
CA ILE A 41 23.88 -10.28 9.81
C ILE A 41 23.40 -9.80 8.45
N GLY A 42 23.00 -10.74 7.60
CA GLY A 42 22.61 -10.45 6.22
C GLY A 42 21.47 -11.32 5.73
N THR A 43 20.90 -10.93 4.60
CA THR A 43 19.83 -11.65 3.89
C THR A 43 20.35 -12.11 2.53
N SER A 44 20.30 -13.43 2.27
CA SER A 44 20.72 -14.00 1.00
C SER A 44 19.80 -13.53 -0.14
N HIS A 45 20.36 -12.98 -1.19
CA HIS A 45 19.61 -12.63 -2.40
C HIS A 45 18.99 -13.86 -3.06
N ARG A 46 19.67 -15.01 -3.03
CA ARG A 46 19.23 -16.24 -3.69
C ARG A 46 18.06 -16.90 -2.97
N THR A 47 18.12 -16.98 -1.63
CA THR A 47 17.14 -17.76 -0.85
C THR A 47 16.15 -16.89 -0.07
N GLY A 48 16.45 -15.60 0.10
CA GLY A 48 15.67 -14.70 0.95
C GLY A 48 15.83 -14.96 2.45
N CYS A 49 16.63 -15.95 2.86
CA CYS A 49 16.86 -16.26 4.27
C CYS A 49 17.80 -15.23 4.91
N ARG A 50 17.55 -14.90 6.18
CA ARG A 50 18.37 -13.99 7.00
C ARG A 50 19.11 -14.78 8.07
N GLY A 51 20.36 -14.44 8.32
CA GLY A 51 21.16 -15.05 9.38
C GLY A 51 22.56 -14.47 9.47
N PHE A 52 23.35 -14.97 10.43
CA PHE A 52 24.75 -14.57 10.65
C PHE A 52 25.68 -15.24 9.64
N LEU A 53 26.65 -14.50 9.13
CA LEU A 53 27.71 -15.03 8.27
C LEU A 53 29.07 -14.43 8.64
N PRO A 54 30.18 -15.14 8.38
CA PRO A 54 31.52 -14.60 8.62
C PRO A 54 31.80 -13.43 7.68
N GLU A 55 32.19 -12.29 8.22
CA GLU A 55 32.47 -11.08 7.41
C GLU A 55 33.65 -11.30 6.46
N ASN A 56 34.69 -11.98 6.94
CA ASN A 56 35.90 -12.31 6.18
C ASN A 56 35.68 -13.30 5.03
N TYR A 57 34.48 -13.86 4.89
CA TYR A 57 34.10 -14.73 3.77
C TYR A 57 33.45 -13.94 2.64
N THR A 58 33.38 -12.62 2.78
CA THR A 58 32.69 -11.74 1.85
C THR A 58 33.53 -10.54 1.48
N GLU A 59 33.19 -9.92 0.36
CA GLU A 59 33.70 -8.63 -0.05
C GLU A 59 32.54 -7.70 -0.43
N ARG A 60 32.78 -6.40 -0.47
CA ARG A 60 31.78 -5.45 -0.94
C ARG A 60 31.54 -5.65 -2.44
N ALA A 61 30.29 -5.92 -2.82
CA ALA A 61 29.88 -5.99 -4.21
C ALA A 61 29.64 -4.58 -4.77
N ASN A 62 29.97 -4.36 -6.04
CA ASN A 62 29.55 -3.15 -6.73
C ASN A 62 28.04 -3.22 -6.99
N GLU A 63 27.34 -2.10 -6.89
CA GLU A 63 25.90 -2.07 -7.12
C GLU A 63 25.54 -2.60 -8.53
N SER A 64 26.37 -2.31 -9.54
CA SER A 64 26.24 -2.83 -10.92
C SER A 64 26.21 -4.35 -11.01
N ASP A 65 26.90 -5.06 -10.11
CA ASP A 65 27.03 -6.52 -10.14
C ASP A 65 25.75 -7.21 -9.64
N THR A 66 24.82 -6.44 -9.07
CA THR A 66 23.53 -6.92 -8.58
C THR A 66 22.39 -6.73 -9.59
N TRP A 67 22.67 -6.15 -10.77
CA TRP A 67 21.64 -5.87 -11.77
C TRP A 67 21.29 -7.13 -12.54
N VAL A 68 20.01 -7.51 -12.50
CA VAL A 68 19.48 -8.59 -13.32
C VAL A 68 18.76 -7.97 -14.52
N LYS A 69 19.18 -8.31 -15.74
CA LYS A 69 18.46 -7.92 -16.97
C LYS A 69 17.11 -8.63 -17.00
N HIS A 70 16.06 -7.94 -16.55
CA HIS A 70 14.70 -8.50 -16.50
C HIS A 70 14.07 -8.66 -17.89
N ARG A 71 14.33 -7.70 -18.80
CA ARG A 71 13.79 -7.72 -20.17
C ARG A 71 14.50 -6.69 -21.05
N GLU A 72 14.50 -6.95 -22.36
CA GLU A 72 14.93 -6.00 -23.38
C GLU A 72 13.76 -5.71 -24.32
N TYR A 73 13.59 -4.46 -24.70
CA TYR A 73 12.59 -4.05 -25.68
C TYR A 73 13.27 -3.29 -26.80
N LEU A 74 13.04 -3.75 -28.04
CA LEU A 74 13.50 -3.08 -29.24
C LEU A 74 12.40 -2.13 -29.73
N PHE A 75 12.69 -0.84 -29.82
CA PHE A 75 11.75 0.13 -30.39
C PHE A 75 12.01 0.26 -31.88
N VAL A 76 11.09 -0.24 -32.70
CA VAL A 76 11.09 -0.01 -34.15
C VAL A 76 10.38 1.31 -34.44
N THR A 77 11.06 2.21 -35.15
CA THR A 77 10.50 3.50 -35.60
C THR A 77 9.30 3.25 -36.52
N ALA A 78 8.13 3.78 -36.17
CA ALA A 78 6.94 3.69 -37.01
C ALA A 78 7.13 4.52 -38.30
N SER A 79 7.50 3.86 -39.40
CA SER A 79 7.42 4.45 -40.72
C SER A 79 5.95 4.63 -41.10
N ARG A 80 5.60 5.88 -41.45
CA ARG A 80 4.27 6.34 -41.84
C ARG A 80 3.65 5.44 -42.92
N PHE A 81 2.48 4.87 -42.62
CA PHE A 81 1.65 4.18 -43.59
C PHE A 81 1.04 5.19 -44.57
N SER A 82 1.43 5.12 -45.84
CA SER A 82 0.66 5.67 -46.95
C SER A 82 -0.42 4.68 -47.37
N THR A 83 -1.64 5.18 -47.46
CA THR A 83 -2.83 4.55 -48.03
C THR A 83 -2.62 4.15 -49.49
N GLN A 84 -2.96 2.91 -49.84
CA GLN A 84 -3.41 2.56 -51.19
C GLN A 84 -4.32 1.32 -51.17
N THR A 85 -5.30 1.38 -52.06
CA THR A 85 -6.53 0.61 -52.22
C THR A 85 -6.33 -0.76 -52.90
N GLU A 86 -7.24 -1.68 -52.59
CA GLU A 86 -7.74 -2.86 -53.33
C GLU A 86 -6.87 -3.55 -54.40
N ASN A 87 -6.63 -4.86 -54.22
CA ASN A 87 -7.24 -5.94 -55.03
C ASN A 87 -6.65 -7.32 -54.63
N GLU A 88 -7.53 -8.28 -54.32
CA GLU A 88 -7.19 -9.73 -54.32
C GLU A 88 -6.88 -10.22 -55.75
N PRO A 89 -6.15 -11.33 -55.90
CA PRO A 89 -6.88 -12.56 -56.21
C PRO A 89 -6.40 -13.82 -55.45
N LYS A 90 -7.37 -14.71 -55.21
CA LYS A 90 -7.24 -16.05 -54.67
C LYS A 90 -6.39 -16.98 -55.53
N GLY A 91 -5.50 -17.74 -54.89
CA GLY A 91 -4.90 -18.98 -55.38
C GLY A 91 -5.06 -20.08 -54.32
N LYS A 92 -5.56 -21.25 -54.74
CA LYS A 92 -6.08 -22.37 -53.94
C LYS A 92 -5.03 -23.49 -53.72
N LEU A 93 -5.27 -24.30 -52.66
CA LEU A 93 -4.83 -25.69 -52.39
C LEU A 93 -3.37 -25.85 -51.92
N ASN A 94 -2.95 -26.72 -50.99
CA ASN A 94 -3.55 -27.86 -50.28
C ASN A 94 -2.63 -28.20 -49.08
N GLY A 95 -3.14 -28.80 -47.98
CA GLY A 95 -2.27 -29.52 -47.03
C GLY A 95 -2.73 -29.65 -45.57
N GLU A 96 -3.67 -30.56 -45.34
CA GLU A 96 -3.93 -31.39 -44.14
C GLU A 96 -3.77 -30.91 -42.67
N VAL A 97 -4.94 -31.03 -42.02
CA VAL A 97 -5.32 -31.18 -40.61
C VAL A 97 -4.44 -32.15 -39.80
N HIS A 98 -4.05 -31.73 -38.58
CA HIS A 98 -4.11 -32.60 -37.40
C HIS A 98 -4.55 -31.80 -36.17
N ASN A 99 -5.81 -32.02 -35.77
CA ASN A 99 -6.32 -31.74 -34.43
C ASN A 99 -5.95 -32.90 -33.51
N LEU A 100 -5.45 -32.60 -32.32
CA LEU A 100 -5.50 -33.52 -31.17
C LEU A 100 -5.89 -32.73 -29.91
N SER A 101 -7.15 -32.89 -29.49
CA SER A 101 -7.56 -32.73 -28.10
C SER A 101 -6.81 -33.81 -27.27
N THR A 102 -6.43 -33.63 -26.01
CA THR A 102 -7.33 -33.58 -24.85
C THR A 102 -6.44 -33.49 -23.59
N SER A 103 -6.99 -32.93 -22.50
CA SER A 103 -6.69 -33.20 -21.08
C SER A 103 -6.33 -31.96 -20.27
N ARG A 104 -7.36 -31.23 -19.80
CA ARG A 104 -7.29 -30.53 -18.52
C ARG A 104 -8.37 -31.12 -17.61
N SER A 105 -7.87 -31.71 -16.54
CA SER A 105 -8.60 -32.43 -15.50
C SER A 105 -9.78 -31.63 -14.97
N THR A 106 -10.98 -32.16 -15.20
CA THR A 106 -12.22 -31.81 -14.52
C THR A 106 -12.26 -32.46 -13.14
N THR A 107 -11.94 -31.71 -12.09
CA THR A 107 -12.36 -32.02 -10.72
C THR A 107 -12.45 -30.73 -9.92
N ASN A 108 -13.61 -30.54 -9.27
CA ASN A 108 -14.05 -29.43 -8.42
C ASN A 108 -14.88 -28.31 -9.08
N VAL A 109 -15.71 -28.66 -10.07
CA VAL A 109 -16.91 -27.88 -10.44
C VAL A 109 -18.12 -28.41 -9.67
N LEU A 110 -18.04 -28.46 -8.33
CA LEU A 110 -19.17 -28.79 -7.45
C LEU A 110 -19.01 -28.07 -6.09
N SER A 111 -19.03 -26.74 -6.10
CA SER A 111 -19.47 -25.95 -4.94
C SER A 111 -20.02 -24.56 -5.30
N LEU A 112 -20.21 -24.25 -6.58
CA LEU A 112 -20.67 -22.93 -7.02
C LEU A 112 -22.19 -22.91 -7.22
N GLN A 113 -22.93 -23.33 -6.20
CA GLN A 113 -24.36 -23.09 -6.12
C GLN A 113 -24.67 -22.57 -4.70
N ASN A 114 -25.12 -21.31 -4.63
CA ASN A 114 -25.47 -20.53 -3.44
C ASN A 114 -24.32 -19.98 -2.57
N ALA A 115 -23.32 -19.34 -3.17
CA ALA A 115 -22.57 -18.32 -2.43
C ALA A 115 -23.44 -17.06 -2.34
N THR A 116 -24.31 -16.98 -1.33
CA THR A 116 -24.84 -15.68 -0.89
C THR A 116 -23.66 -14.73 -0.72
N LEU A 117 -23.65 -13.60 -1.42
CA LEU A 117 -22.58 -12.62 -1.35
C LEU A 117 -22.38 -12.23 0.12
N ARG A 118 -21.32 -12.76 0.75
CA ARG A 118 -21.10 -12.59 2.18
C ARG A 118 -20.67 -11.16 2.44
N ARG A 119 -21.15 -10.61 3.55
CA ARG A 119 -20.75 -9.29 3.99
C ARG A 119 -19.29 -9.33 4.39
N GLY A 120 -18.52 -8.38 3.87
CA GLY A 120 -17.09 -8.26 4.15
C GLY A 120 -16.76 -6.91 4.77
N VAL A 121 -15.73 -6.86 5.60
CA VAL A 121 -15.13 -5.63 6.13
C VAL A 121 -13.67 -5.63 5.73
N LEU A 122 -13.29 -4.70 4.86
CA LEU A 122 -11.91 -4.50 4.43
C LEU A 122 -11.36 -3.25 5.13
N VAL A 123 -10.47 -3.44 6.10
CA VAL A 123 -9.81 -2.35 6.82
C VAL A 123 -8.42 -2.12 6.23
N MET A 124 -8.09 -0.87 5.92
CA MET A 124 -6.84 -0.51 5.24
C MET A 124 -6.20 0.73 5.85
N ARG A 125 -4.87 0.74 5.94
CA ARG A 125 -4.07 1.92 6.29
C ARG A 125 -4.01 2.86 5.08
N HIS A 126 -4.01 4.17 5.34
CA HIS A 126 -3.76 5.18 4.30
C HIS A 126 -2.47 4.96 3.49
N GLY A 127 -2.40 5.60 2.32
CA GLY A 127 -1.21 5.71 1.46
C GLY A 127 -0.04 6.45 2.10
N GLU A 128 1.12 6.35 1.44
CA GLU A 128 2.29 7.16 1.80
C GLU A 128 1.92 8.65 1.91
N SER A 129 2.21 9.24 3.06
CA SER A 129 1.98 10.67 3.31
C SER A 129 3.26 11.46 3.18
N ILE A 130 3.16 12.74 2.82
CA ILE A 130 4.35 13.55 2.52
C ILE A 130 5.26 13.77 3.74
N ASP A 131 4.72 13.78 4.96
CA ASP A 131 5.50 13.88 6.19
C ASP A 131 6.33 12.61 6.48
N GLN A 132 5.90 11.45 5.98
CA GLN A 132 6.67 10.20 6.08
C GLN A 132 7.90 10.23 5.16
N VAL A 133 7.80 10.92 4.02
CA VAL A 133 8.86 11.00 3.01
C VAL A 133 9.81 12.16 3.31
N PHE A 134 9.26 13.34 3.57
CA PHE A 134 10.00 14.60 3.65
C PHE A 134 10.20 15.10 5.08
N GLY A 135 9.71 14.35 6.07
CA GLY A 135 9.82 14.69 7.49
C GLY A 135 8.85 15.78 7.94
N LYS A 136 8.93 16.13 9.23
CA LYS A 136 7.99 17.08 9.87
C LYS A 136 8.09 18.51 9.33
N SER A 137 9.26 18.89 8.80
CA SER A 137 9.49 20.22 8.22
C SER A 137 9.08 20.32 6.75
N TRP A 138 8.36 19.34 6.20
CA TRP A 138 7.92 19.36 4.81
C TRP A 138 7.21 20.66 4.38
N PRO A 139 6.42 21.38 5.22
CA PRO A 139 5.76 22.61 4.76
C PRO A 139 6.79 23.69 4.37
N GLN A 140 7.94 23.73 5.05
CA GLN A 140 9.01 24.69 4.77
C GLN A 140 9.70 24.39 3.43
N GLN A 141 9.66 23.13 2.98
CA GLN A 141 10.30 22.71 1.73
C GLN A 141 9.46 23.09 0.50
N CYS A 142 8.13 23.15 0.63
CA CYS A 142 7.19 23.35 -0.48
C CYS A 142 6.47 24.72 -0.45
N LEU A 143 6.94 25.68 0.36
CA LEU A 143 6.39 27.03 0.43
C LEU A 143 7.39 28.05 -0.10
N MET A 144 6.95 28.90 -1.03
CA MET A 144 7.70 30.07 -1.47
C MET A 144 7.72 31.16 -0.38
N ALA A 145 8.57 32.17 -0.54
CA ALA A 145 8.65 33.31 0.38
C ALA A 145 7.33 34.10 0.52
N ASP A 146 6.47 34.09 -0.51
CA ASP A 146 5.14 34.69 -0.48
C ASP A 146 4.04 33.77 0.10
N GLY A 147 4.43 32.59 0.60
CA GLY A 147 3.53 31.60 1.18
C GLY A 147 2.77 30.77 0.15
N LYS A 148 3.06 30.88 -1.15
CA LYS A 148 2.45 30.02 -2.17
C LYS A 148 3.09 28.64 -2.16
N TYR A 149 2.23 27.64 -2.34
CA TYR A 149 2.64 26.26 -2.53
C TYR A 149 3.38 26.10 -3.86
N TYR A 150 4.49 25.36 -3.84
CA TYR A 150 5.16 24.88 -5.03
C TYR A 150 5.67 23.46 -4.83
N ARG A 151 5.75 22.70 -5.92
CA ARG A 151 6.18 21.30 -5.89
C ARG A 151 7.71 21.22 -5.93
N ALA A 152 8.35 21.15 -4.76
CA ALA A 152 9.81 21.10 -4.61
C ALA A 152 10.43 19.74 -5.02
N ASP A 153 9.66 18.67 -4.94
CA ASP A 153 10.01 17.31 -5.34
C ASP A 153 8.80 16.67 -6.05
N LEU A 154 9.02 15.81 -7.05
CA LEU A 154 7.93 15.20 -7.83
C LEU A 154 7.00 14.31 -6.99
N ASN A 155 7.44 13.84 -5.82
CA ASN A 155 6.63 13.08 -4.88
C ASN A 155 5.73 13.96 -4.00
N PHE A 156 5.88 15.29 -4.01
CA PHE A 156 4.84 16.19 -3.52
C PHE A 156 3.67 16.27 -4.53
N PRO A 157 2.41 16.39 -4.06
CA PRO A 157 1.25 16.51 -4.94
C PRO A 157 1.34 17.75 -5.84
N CYS A 158 0.66 17.74 -7.00
CA CYS A 158 0.69 18.91 -7.90
C CYS A 158 0.04 20.16 -7.28
N THR A 159 -0.92 19.97 -6.38
CA THR A 159 -1.68 21.03 -5.71
C THR A 159 -2.07 20.59 -4.32
N LEU A 160 -2.19 21.54 -3.39
CA LEU A 160 -2.85 21.33 -2.10
C LEU A 160 -4.30 21.81 -2.18
N PRO A 161 -5.24 21.14 -1.49
CA PRO A 161 -6.61 21.65 -1.39
C PRO A 161 -6.61 23.01 -0.67
N LYS A 162 -7.57 23.86 -1.00
CA LYS A 162 -7.74 25.12 -0.28
C LYS A 162 -8.26 24.84 1.12
N ARG A 163 -7.69 25.52 2.10
CA ARG A 163 -8.12 25.50 3.50
C ARG A 163 -8.23 26.93 3.99
N LYS A 164 -9.23 27.22 4.81
CA LYS A 164 -9.47 28.57 5.34
C LYS A 164 -8.25 29.16 6.03
N ASP A 165 -7.48 28.31 6.72
CA ASP A 165 -6.36 28.71 7.57
C ASP A 165 -4.98 28.57 6.87
N GLY A 166 -4.98 28.29 5.56
CA GLY A 166 -3.77 28.23 4.73
C GLY A 166 -2.89 26.98 4.94
N VAL A 167 -1.65 27.03 4.42
CA VAL A 167 -0.78 25.84 4.31
C VAL A 167 -0.23 25.35 5.66
N LYS A 168 -0.14 26.23 6.66
CA LYS A 168 0.42 25.90 7.99
C LYS A 168 -0.35 24.77 8.70
N HIS A 169 -1.65 24.66 8.48
CA HIS A 169 -2.48 23.63 9.14
C HIS A 169 -2.35 22.23 8.51
N PHE A 170 -1.67 22.08 7.38
CA PHE A 170 -1.33 20.76 6.88
C PHE A 170 -0.19 20.11 7.68
N GLU A 171 0.57 20.87 8.48
CA GLU A 171 1.65 20.32 9.31
C GLU A 171 1.18 19.16 10.19
N HIS A 172 -0.04 19.24 10.72
CA HIS A 172 -0.66 18.19 11.54
C HIS A 172 -1.69 17.34 10.79
N ASP A 173 -2.01 17.69 9.55
CA ASP A 173 -2.91 16.92 8.68
C ASP A 173 -2.33 16.81 7.26
N PRO A 174 -1.19 16.10 7.11
CA PRO A 174 -0.47 16.03 5.86
C PRO A 174 -1.27 15.25 4.80
N PRO A 175 -1.23 15.67 3.52
CA PRO A 175 -1.80 14.92 2.42
C PRO A 175 -0.95 13.69 2.07
N LEU A 176 -1.48 12.87 1.16
CA LEU A 176 -0.72 11.85 0.44
C LEU A 176 0.39 12.46 -0.43
N SER A 177 1.47 11.70 -0.59
CA SER A 177 2.46 11.91 -1.64
C SER A 177 1.92 11.45 -3.01
N CYS A 178 2.63 11.76 -4.10
CA CYS A 178 2.29 11.20 -5.42
C CYS A 178 2.38 9.67 -5.44
N CYS A 179 3.35 9.07 -4.75
CA CYS A 179 3.42 7.63 -4.58
C CYS A 179 2.24 7.10 -3.77
N GLY A 180 1.82 7.79 -2.70
CA GLY A 180 0.62 7.44 -1.92
C GLY A 180 -0.66 7.46 -2.76
N ILE A 181 -0.80 8.43 -3.66
CA ILE A 181 -1.90 8.52 -4.63
C ILE A 181 -1.85 7.31 -5.59
N PHE A 182 -0.68 7.02 -6.16
CA PHE A 182 -0.47 5.87 -7.05
C PHE A 182 -0.81 4.54 -6.35
N GLN A 183 -0.27 4.31 -5.15
CA GLN A 183 -0.55 3.12 -4.34
C GLN A 183 -2.06 2.93 -4.14
N SER A 184 -2.76 4.00 -3.75
CA SER A 184 -4.19 3.97 -3.46
C SER A 184 -5.02 3.63 -4.71
N ARG A 185 -4.68 4.23 -5.85
CA ARG A 185 -5.36 3.96 -7.12
C ARG A 185 -5.11 2.53 -7.61
N LEU A 186 -3.87 2.03 -7.51
CA LEU A 186 -3.50 0.68 -7.91
C LEU A 186 -4.27 -0.38 -7.10
N ILE A 187 -4.46 -0.15 -5.80
CA ILE A 187 -5.29 -1.02 -4.96
C ILE A 187 -6.76 -1.00 -5.42
N GLY A 188 -7.30 0.16 -5.77
CA GLY A 188 -8.65 0.27 -6.33
C GLY A 188 -8.81 -0.50 -7.64
N GLU A 189 -7.82 -0.40 -8.54
CA GLU A 189 -7.78 -1.16 -9.79
C GLU A 189 -7.69 -2.68 -9.52
N ALA A 190 -6.85 -3.10 -8.56
CA ALA A 190 -6.76 -4.51 -8.18
C ALA A 190 -8.07 -5.04 -7.56
N LEU A 191 -8.79 -4.25 -6.77
CA LEU A 191 -10.10 -4.63 -6.23
C LEU A 191 -11.15 -4.76 -7.34
N LEU A 192 -11.07 -3.91 -8.37
CA LEU A 192 -11.93 -3.99 -9.55
C LEU A 192 -11.66 -5.28 -10.34
N ASP A 193 -10.39 -5.63 -10.54
CA ASP A 193 -9.98 -6.85 -11.24
C ASP A 193 -10.42 -8.13 -10.51
N GLN A 194 -10.63 -8.05 -9.19
CA GLN A 194 -11.17 -9.13 -8.36
C GLN A 194 -12.70 -9.08 -8.20
N GLU A 195 -13.37 -8.19 -8.94
CA GLU A 195 -14.83 -8.01 -8.94
C GLU A 195 -15.41 -7.75 -7.53
N VAL A 196 -14.63 -7.10 -6.66
CA VAL A 196 -15.06 -6.81 -5.29
C VAL A 196 -16.18 -5.77 -5.30
N THR A 197 -17.35 -6.15 -4.79
CA THR A 197 -18.49 -5.25 -4.66
C THR A 197 -18.37 -4.42 -3.38
N VAL A 198 -17.93 -3.17 -3.50
CA VAL A 198 -17.86 -2.21 -2.38
C VAL A 198 -19.18 -1.46 -2.24
N SER A 199 -19.87 -1.64 -1.11
CA SER A 199 -21.18 -1.05 -0.84
C SER A 199 -21.09 0.25 -0.04
N TYR A 200 -20.12 0.34 0.88
CA TYR A 200 -19.88 1.52 1.70
C TYR A 200 -18.39 1.78 1.88
N VAL A 201 -18.03 3.06 1.98
CA VAL A 201 -16.67 3.50 2.28
C VAL A 201 -16.69 4.43 3.48
N TYR A 202 -15.93 4.07 4.51
CA TYR A 202 -15.69 4.89 5.70
C TYR A 202 -14.24 5.35 5.72
N SER A 203 -14.03 6.59 6.15
CA SER A 203 -12.69 7.15 6.31
C SER A 203 -12.53 7.84 7.65
N SER A 204 -11.34 7.72 8.24
CA SER A 204 -10.88 8.66 9.26
C SER A 204 -10.89 10.10 8.69
N PRO A 205 -11.10 11.13 9.53
CA PRO A 205 -11.11 12.53 9.07
C PRO A 205 -9.76 13.07 8.61
N ALA A 206 -8.66 12.36 8.87
CA ALA A 206 -7.34 12.76 8.38
C ALA A 206 -7.32 12.83 6.85
N LEU A 207 -6.74 13.89 6.29
CA LEU A 207 -6.74 14.17 4.86
C LEU A 207 -6.15 13.01 4.04
N ARG A 208 -5.03 12.45 4.49
CA ARG A 208 -4.41 11.26 3.88
C ARG A 208 -5.36 10.06 3.77
N CYS A 209 -6.24 9.85 4.74
CA CYS A 209 -7.23 8.78 4.72
C CYS A 209 -8.33 9.06 3.71
N ILE A 210 -8.85 10.29 3.68
CA ILE A 210 -9.89 10.71 2.74
C ILE A 210 -9.37 10.63 1.30
N GLN A 211 -8.15 11.10 1.05
CA GLN A 211 -7.49 11.02 -0.26
C GLN A 211 -7.26 9.56 -0.68
N THR A 212 -6.84 8.70 0.25
CA THR A 212 -6.68 7.26 -0.02
C THR A 212 -8.02 6.66 -0.46
N ALA A 213 -9.09 6.90 0.29
CA ALA A 213 -10.44 6.43 -0.02
C ALA A 213 -10.93 6.93 -1.39
N GLN A 214 -10.72 8.21 -1.70
CA GLN A 214 -11.05 8.82 -2.98
C GLN A 214 -10.34 8.13 -4.15
N HIS A 215 -9.02 7.90 -4.03
CA HIS A 215 -8.24 7.28 -5.11
C HIS A 215 -8.53 5.78 -5.27
N ILE A 216 -8.86 5.07 -4.19
CA ILE A 216 -9.38 3.69 -4.28
C ILE A 216 -10.70 3.67 -5.04
N LEU A 217 -11.64 4.58 -4.72
CA LEU A 217 -12.92 4.69 -5.43
C LEU A 217 -12.74 5.01 -6.93
N GLN A 218 -11.75 5.83 -7.28
CA GLN A 218 -11.41 6.11 -8.68
C GLN A 218 -10.88 4.86 -9.38
N GLY A 219 -9.98 4.09 -8.75
CA GLY A 219 -9.50 2.81 -9.30
C GLY A 219 -10.61 1.78 -9.48
N LEU A 220 -11.53 1.73 -8.51
CA LEU A 220 -12.75 0.90 -8.55
C LEU A 220 -13.80 1.38 -9.58
N LYS A 221 -13.65 2.57 -10.15
CA LYS A 221 -14.67 3.24 -10.99
C LYS A 221 -16.02 3.40 -10.27
N LEU A 222 -15.97 3.67 -8.97
CA LEU A 222 -17.13 3.87 -8.09
C LEU A 222 -17.24 5.30 -7.53
N ASP A 223 -16.34 6.21 -7.90
CA ASP A 223 -16.27 7.59 -7.40
C ASP A 223 -17.51 8.46 -7.71
N GLN A 224 -18.34 8.04 -8.68
CA GLN A 224 -19.63 8.68 -8.96
C GLN A 224 -20.82 8.00 -8.28
N LYS A 225 -20.64 6.78 -7.75
CA LYS A 225 -21.73 5.95 -7.20
C LYS A 225 -21.69 5.85 -5.68
N VAL A 226 -20.49 5.77 -5.11
CA VAL A 226 -20.28 5.57 -3.68
C VAL A 226 -19.61 6.83 -3.11
N LYS A 227 -20.16 7.31 -1.99
CA LYS A 227 -19.65 8.49 -1.28
C LYS A 227 -18.89 8.05 -0.02
N ILE A 228 -17.86 8.81 0.34
CA ILE A 228 -17.00 8.60 1.51
C ILE A 228 -17.72 9.12 2.75
N ARG A 229 -17.97 8.24 3.72
CA ARG A 229 -18.50 8.58 5.04
C ARG A 229 -17.35 8.91 5.96
N VAL A 230 -17.20 10.18 6.29
CA VAL A 230 -16.13 10.65 7.19
C VAL A 230 -16.56 10.39 8.63
N GLU A 231 -15.81 9.55 9.34
CA GLU A 231 -16.12 9.12 10.71
C GLU A 231 -15.02 9.57 11.69
N PRO A 232 -15.26 10.65 12.47
CA PRO A 232 -14.31 11.17 13.44
C PRO A 232 -13.85 10.14 14.48
N GLY A 233 -14.72 9.22 14.89
CA GLY A 233 -14.38 8.15 15.83
C GLY A 233 -13.29 7.19 15.34
N MET A 234 -12.97 7.22 14.04
CA MET A 234 -11.91 6.42 13.45
C MET A 234 -10.52 7.07 13.48
N PHE A 235 -10.39 8.31 13.96
CA PHE A 235 -9.08 8.94 14.11
C PHE A 235 -8.22 8.23 15.17
N GLU A 236 -6.92 8.17 14.93
CA GLU A 236 -5.97 7.44 15.76
C GLU A 236 -5.70 8.20 17.07
N TRP A 237 -6.32 7.76 18.17
CA TRP A 237 -6.08 8.29 19.53
C TRP A 237 -4.89 7.62 20.21
N THR A 238 -3.81 7.37 19.49
CA THR A 238 -2.69 6.67 20.11
C THR A 238 -1.86 7.60 20.99
N LYS A 239 -1.80 7.28 22.29
CA LYS A 239 -0.99 7.94 23.33
C LYS A 239 0.50 8.17 23.00
N TRP A 240 1.03 7.63 21.90
CA TRP A 240 2.44 7.75 21.49
C TRP A 240 2.70 8.86 20.46
N GLU A 241 1.67 9.51 19.90
CA GLU A 241 1.88 10.79 19.23
C GLU A 241 2.23 11.82 20.31
N ALA A 242 3.48 12.31 20.27
CA ALA A 242 4.03 13.27 21.25
C ALA A 242 3.23 14.59 21.32
N SER A 243 2.36 14.81 20.35
CA SER A 243 1.45 15.94 20.24
C SER A 243 0.04 15.47 20.60
N LYS A 244 -0.51 15.96 21.73
CA LYS A 244 -1.95 15.85 22.04
C LYS A 244 -2.83 16.76 21.16
N VAL A 245 -2.25 17.38 20.12
CA VAL A 245 -2.96 18.31 19.24
C VAL A 245 -3.82 17.50 18.29
N ILE A 246 -5.13 17.57 18.47
CA ILE A 246 -6.09 17.10 17.48
C ILE A 246 -5.87 17.96 16.24
N PRO A 247 -5.54 17.38 15.08
CA PRO A 247 -5.40 18.16 13.86
C PRO A 247 -6.69 18.91 13.58
N ASN A 248 -6.57 20.16 13.15
CA ASN A 248 -7.70 20.84 12.54
C ASN A 248 -7.98 20.11 11.22
N PHE A 249 -8.95 19.21 11.17
CA PHE A 249 -9.31 18.49 9.94
C PHE A 249 -10.04 19.43 8.97
N MET A 250 -10.00 19.11 7.68
CA MET A 250 -10.83 19.82 6.72
C MET A 250 -12.31 19.66 7.06
N THR A 251 -13.05 20.76 7.03
CA THR A 251 -14.50 20.77 7.22
C THR A 251 -15.21 20.09 6.04
N MET A 252 -16.45 19.64 6.23
CA MET A 252 -17.25 19.06 5.14
C MET A 252 -17.36 20.01 3.93
N THR A 253 -17.48 21.32 4.17
CA THR A 253 -17.50 22.34 3.12
C THR A 253 -16.18 22.39 2.35
N GLU A 254 -15.04 22.46 3.06
CA GLU A 254 -13.71 22.47 2.42
C GLU A 254 -13.46 21.18 1.63
N LEU A 255 -13.93 20.03 2.12
CA LEU A 255 -13.81 18.75 1.42
C LEU A 255 -14.60 18.76 0.10
N ILE A 256 -15.81 19.32 0.09
CA ILE A 256 -16.64 19.46 -1.12
C ILE A 256 -16.01 20.45 -2.10
N GLU A 257 -15.51 21.59 -1.62
CA GLU A 257 -14.81 22.59 -2.45
C GLU A 257 -13.53 22.01 -3.06
N ALA A 258 -12.84 21.14 -2.33
CA ALA A 258 -11.72 20.35 -2.84
C ALA A 258 -12.13 19.17 -3.74
N SER A 259 -13.41 19.04 -4.06
CA SER A 259 -13.98 18.01 -4.95
C SER A 259 -13.87 16.57 -4.45
N TYR A 260 -13.71 16.34 -3.14
CA TYR A 260 -13.79 15.00 -2.56
C TYR A 260 -15.23 14.50 -2.52
N LYS A 261 -15.43 13.21 -2.84
CA LYS A 261 -16.76 12.60 -2.96
C LYS A 261 -17.29 12.14 -1.59
N VAL A 262 -17.53 13.10 -0.70
CA VAL A 262 -17.98 12.86 0.68
C VAL A 262 -19.51 12.78 0.80
N ASP A 263 -20.00 11.96 1.75
CA ASP A 263 -21.42 11.78 2.04
C ASP A 263 -21.89 12.82 3.08
N THR A 264 -22.54 13.89 2.61
CA THR A 264 -23.07 14.96 3.47
C THR A 264 -24.30 14.54 4.28
N SER A 265 -24.95 13.43 3.91
CA SER A 265 -26.10 12.90 4.64
C SER A 265 -25.70 11.98 5.78
N TYR A 266 -24.43 11.60 5.84
CA TYR A 266 -23.91 10.74 6.89
C TYR A 266 -23.89 11.46 8.24
N SER A 267 -24.56 10.86 9.22
CA SER A 267 -24.49 11.28 10.62
C SER A 267 -23.47 10.40 11.33
N THR A 268 -22.53 11.03 12.03
CA THR A 268 -21.45 10.35 12.75
C THR A 268 -22.00 9.39 13.79
N ILE A 269 -21.42 8.18 13.84
CA ILE A 269 -21.83 7.16 14.82
C ILE A 269 -21.21 7.45 16.19
N TYR A 270 -20.11 8.21 16.23
CA TYR A 270 -19.38 8.56 17.44
C TYR A 270 -19.44 10.08 17.71
N PRO A 271 -20.49 10.58 18.41
CA PRO A 271 -20.50 11.95 18.89
C PRO A 271 -19.54 12.17 20.08
N ASP A 272 -19.29 11.13 20.89
CA ASP A 272 -18.41 11.16 22.07
C ASP A 272 -17.32 10.07 22.03
N SER A 273 -16.11 10.42 22.48
CA SER A 273 -14.84 9.68 22.34
C SER A 273 -14.74 8.33 23.09
N ALA A 274 -15.84 7.78 23.59
CA ALA A 274 -15.85 6.63 24.51
C ALA A 274 -16.49 5.35 23.96
N ALA A 275 -17.14 5.39 22.79
CA ALA A 275 -17.81 4.21 22.26
C ALA A 275 -16.84 3.28 21.51
N THR A 276 -17.05 1.97 21.65
CA THR A 276 -16.22 0.94 21.04
C THR A 276 -16.41 0.89 19.51
N PRO A 277 -15.37 0.54 18.73
CA PRO A 277 -15.43 0.37 17.26
C PRO A 277 -16.50 -0.61 16.73
N LEU A 278 -17.12 -1.37 17.63
CA LEU A 278 -18.12 -2.39 17.33
C LEU A 278 -19.42 -1.82 16.74
N LEU A 279 -19.81 -0.59 17.10
CA LEU A 279 -21.09 0.00 16.68
C LEU A 279 -21.19 0.24 15.17
N LEU A 280 -20.08 0.56 14.50
CA LEU A 280 -20.05 0.71 13.04
C LEU A 280 -20.52 -0.57 12.32
N PHE A 281 -20.22 -1.73 12.88
CA PHE A 281 -20.52 -3.03 12.27
C PHE A 281 -21.96 -3.47 12.51
N PHE A 282 -22.51 -3.19 13.69
CA PHE A 282 -23.90 -3.48 14.05
C PHE A 282 -24.90 -2.49 13.44
N ALA A 283 -24.47 -1.32 12.98
CA ALA A 283 -25.34 -0.31 12.39
C ALA A 283 -25.97 -0.71 11.03
N PHE A 284 -25.49 -1.78 10.37
CA PHE A 284 -25.94 -2.15 9.02
C PHE A 284 -26.26 -3.65 8.87
N PRO A 285 -27.27 -4.19 9.57
CA PRO A 285 -27.76 -5.54 9.30
C PRO A 285 -28.36 -5.61 7.88
N GLY A 286 -28.01 -6.66 7.12
CA GLY A 286 -28.63 -6.95 5.82
C GLY A 286 -27.99 -6.31 4.58
N VAL A 287 -26.82 -5.66 4.72
CA VAL A 287 -26.07 -5.14 3.57
C VAL A 287 -25.22 -6.26 2.96
N SER A 288 -25.42 -6.54 1.67
CA SER A 288 -24.53 -7.40 0.89
C SER A 288 -23.32 -6.62 0.38
N GLY A 289 -22.17 -7.28 0.26
CA GLY A 289 -20.92 -6.70 -0.25
C GLY A 289 -19.93 -6.26 0.82
N VAL A 290 -18.91 -5.53 0.40
CA VAL A 290 -17.77 -5.10 1.23
C VAL A 290 -17.98 -3.69 1.75
N ILE A 291 -17.76 -3.52 3.06
CA ILE A 291 -17.58 -2.23 3.71
C ILE A 291 -16.07 -1.96 3.75
N LEU A 292 -15.64 -0.95 3.01
CA LEU A 292 -14.26 -0.48 3.00
C LEU A 292 -14.06 0.55 4.12
N ILE A 293 -13.02 0.36 4.93
CA ILE A 293 -12.66 1.24 6.03
C ILE A 293 -11.22 1.70 5.81
N VAL A 294 -11.02 3.00 5.61
CA VAL A 294 -9.71 3.62 5.41
C VAL A 294 -9.32 4.42 6.65
N GLY A 295 -8.24 4.02 7.30
CA GLY A 295 -7.77 4.64 8.54
C GLY A 295 -6.26 4.56 8.68
N HIS A 296 -5.82 4.24 9.88
CA HIS A 296 -4.41 4.22 10.27
C HIS A 296 -3.93 2.78 10.51
N GLY A 297 -2.64 2.60 10.82
CA GLY A 297 -2.12 1.27 11.16
C GLY A 297 -2.86 0.67 12.37
N SER A 298 -3.17 1.49 13.38
CA SER A 298 -3.99 1.10 14.52
C SER A 298 -5.38 0.60 14.16
N SER A 299 -6.00 1.17 13.12
CA SER A 299 -7.36 0.80 12.68
C SER A 299 -7.48 -0.68 12.34
N LEU A 300 -6.45 -1.28 11.72
CA LEU A 300 -6.46 -2.69 11.36
C LEU A 300 -6.70 -3.56 12.59
N THR A 301 -6.00 -3.28 13.68
CA THR A 301 -6.10 -4.08 14.91
C THR A 301 -7.33 -3.69 15.74
N SER A 302 -7.57 -2.39 15.91
CA SER A 302 -8.65 -1.86 16.76
C SER A 302 -10.03 -2.17 16.22
N PHE A 303 -10.20 -2.31 14.90
CA PHE A 303 -11.51 -2.53 14.30
C PHE A 303 -11.78 -4.01 14.01
N THR A 304 -10.74 -4.79 13.65
CA THR A 304 -10.95 -6.19 13.30
C THR A 304 -10.98 -7.11 14.51
N ARG A 305 -10.17 -6.87 15.56
CA ARG A 305 -10.12 -7.77 16.73
C ARG A 305 -11.46 -7.85 17.47
N PRO A 306 -12.11 -6.73 17.82
CA PRO A 306 -13.43 -6.79 18.46
C PRO A 306 -14.46 -7.47 17.56
N LEU A 307 -14.40 -7.21 16.25
CA LEU A 307 -15.32 -7.80 15.26
C LEU A 307 -15.29 -9.34 15.29
N ILE A 308 -14.10 -9.93 15.42
CA ILE A 308 -13.92 -11.39 15.51
C ILE A 308 -13.91 -11.92 16.95
N GLY A 309 -14.33 -11.11 17.94
CA GLY A 309 -14.43 -11.51 19.34
C GLY A 309 -13.10 -11.66 20.09
N LEU A 310 -12.00 -11.11 19.56
CA LEU A 310 -10.71 -11.10 20.25
C LEU A 310 -10.56 -9.88 21.16
N PRO A 311 -9.90 -10.03 22.33
CA PRO A 311 -9.65 -8.91 23.24
C PRO A 311 -8.68 -7.89 22.64
N THR A 312 -8.71 -6.66 23.14
CA THR A 312 -7.70 -5.64 22.80
C THR A 312 -6.30 -6.12 23.22
N ARG A 313 -5.29 -5.76 22.43
CA ARG A 313 -3.88 -6.03 22.81
C ARG A 313 -3.45 -5.08 23.94
N ASP A 314 -2.42 -5.46 24.69
CA ASP A 314 -1.74 -4.51 25.57
C ASP A 314 -1.07 -3.40 24.73
N SER A 315 -0.80 -2.25 25.34
CA SER A 315 -0.33 -1.07 24.61
C SER A 315 1.02 -1.25 23.92
N THR A 316 1.90 -2.09 24.48
CA THR A 316 3.27 -2.28 23.96
C THR A 316 3.24 -3.19 22.75
N ASP A 317 2.58 -4.34 22.85
CA ASP A 317 2.37 -5.26 21.73
C ASP A 317 1.57 -4.60 20.60
N PHE A 318 0.52 -3.84 20.95
CA PHE A 318 -0.23 -3.03 19.99
C PHE A 318 0.67 -2.09 19.18
N ALA A 319 1.53 -1.31 19.85
CA ALA A 319 2.43 -0.38 19.18
C ALA A 319 3.43 -1.11 18.26
N GLN A 320 3.95 -2.27 18.67
CA GLN A 320 4.87 -3.07 17.86
C GLN A 320 4.21 -3.63 16.60
N VAL A 321 2.95 -4.06 16.70
CA VAL A 321 2.17 -4.49 15.54
C VAL A 321 1.93 -3.32 14.59
N VAL A 322 1.45 -2.18 15.10
CA VAL A 322 1.09 -1.02 14.30
C VAL A 322 2.26 -0.49 13.48
N ARG A 323 3.46 -0.44 14.07
CA ARG A 323 4.70 0.02 13.39
C ARG A 323 5.10 -0.83 12.19
N LYS A 324 4.67 -2.09 12.13
CA LYS A 324 5.00 -3.03 11.05
C LYS A 324 4.02 -2.98 9.88
N ILE A 325 2.91 -2.24 10.01
CA ILE A 325 1.87 -2.18 8.97
C ILE A 325 2.31 -1.18 7.90
N PRO A 326 2.57 -1.59 6.64
CA PRO A 326 2.98 -0.68 5.57
C PRO A 326 1.81 0.18 5.09
N SER A 327 2.09 1.19 4.27
CA SER A 327 1.05 1.91 3.51
C SER A 327 0.17 0.92 2.74
N LEU A 328 -1.15 1.12 2.77
CA LEU A 328 -2.16 0.23 2.16
C LEU A 328 -2.14 -1.20 2.74
N GLY A 329 -1.44 -1.43 3.86
CA GLY A 329 -1.59 -2.66 4.62
C GLY A 329 -3.06 -2.86 5.00
N MET A 330 -3.56 -4.08 4.85
CA MET A 330 -4.99 -4.36 4.95
C MET A 330 -5.30 -5.68 5.69
N CYS A 331 -6.45 -5.69 6.35
CA CYS A 331 -7.07 -6.88 6.94
C CYS A 331 -8.49 -7.03 6.40
N PHE A 332 -8.92 -8.27 6.18
CA PHE A 332 -10.27 -8.57 5.71
C PHE A 332 -10.98 -9.49 6.69
N CYS A 333 -12.19 -9.09 7.10
CA CYS A 333 -13.07 -9.92 7.92
C CYS A 333 -14.33 -10.25 7.11
N GLU A 334 -14.74 -11.51 7.14
CA GLU A 334 -15.97 -11.97 6.49
C GLU A 334 -16.98 -12.43 7.53
N GLU A 335 -18.24 -12.09 7.28
CA GLU A 335 -19.37 -12.55 8.06
C GLU A 335 -19.67 -14.02 7.71
N LEU A 336 -19.72 -14.84 8.76
CA LEU A 336 -20.19 -16.22 8.76
C LEU A 336 -21.68 -16.26 9.12
N LYS A 337 -22.23 -17.47 9.25
CA LYS A 337 -23.57 -17.66 9.79
C LYS A 337 -23.64 -17.13 11.24
N ASP A 338 -24.84 -16.72 11.65
CA ASP A 338 -25.16 -16.28 13.02
C ASP A 338 -24.37 -15.04 13.49
N ASN A 339 -24.10 -14.08 12.59
CA ASN A 339 -23.37 -12.84 12.86
C ASN A 339 -21.96 -13.04 13.45
N LYS A 340 -21.36 -14.22 13.25
CA LYS A 340 -19.96 -14.47 13.63
C LYS A 340 -19.05 -13.96 12.53
N TRP A 341 -17.90 -13.41 12.91
CA TRP A 341 -16.92 -12.91 11.95
C TRP A 341 -15.62 -13.69 12.06
N GLN A 342 -14.94 -13.87 10.93
CA GLN A 342 -13.60 -14.43 10.89
C GLN A 342 -12.69 -13.53 10.05
N MET A 343 -11.40 -13.52 10.40
CA MET A 343 -10.39 -12.88 9.57
C MET A 343 -9.97 -13.87 8.47
N VAL A 344 -9.90 -13.37 7.24
CA VAL A 344 -9.52 -14.13 6.05
C VAL A 344 -8.46 -13.36 5.25
N ASN A 345 -7.92 -14.00 4.21
CA ASN A 345 -7.02 -13.32 3.29
C ASN A 345 -7.76 -12.16 2.60
N PRO A 346 -7.15 -10.97 2.48
CA PRO A 346 -7.69 -9.91 1.67
C PRO A 346 -7.89 -10.35 0.21
N PRO A 347 -8.89 -9.78 -0.50
CA PRO A 347 -9.20 -10.17 -1.87
C PRO A 347 -8.10 -9.78 -2.87
N VAL A 348 -7.18 -8.88 -2.49
CA VAL A 348 -6.06 -8.42 -3.33
C VAL A 348 -4.72 -8.70 -2.67
N LYS A 349 -3.67 -8.72 -3.49
CA LYS A 349 -2.28 -8.94 -3.03
C LYS A 349 -1.70 -7.70 -2.35
N THR A 350 -0.62 -7.91 -1.61
CA THR A 350 0.18 -6.83 -1.03
C THR A 350 0.90 -6.04 -2.12
N LEU A 351 1.07 -4.74 -1.90
CA LEU A 351 1.94 -3.88 -2.70
C LEU A 351 3.29 -3.71 -2.00
N THR A 352 4.37 -4.10 -2.67
CA THR A 352 5.73 -3.99 -2.14
C THR A 352 6.62 -3.32 -3.19
N HIS A 353 7.29 -2.24 -2.79
CA HIS A 353 8.24 -1.52 -3.63
C HIS A 353 9.37 -0.93 -2.78
N GLY A 354 10.50 -0.63 -3.41
CA GLY A 354 11.62 0.05 -2.78
C GLY A 354 11.40 1.56 -2.62
N ALA A 355 12.30 2.20 -1.88
CA ALA A 355 12.40 3.65 -1.84
C ALA A 355 13.09 4.18 -3.10
N ASN A 356 12.87 5.46 -3.42
CA ASN A 356 13.63 6.19 -4.43
C ASN A 356 14.34 7.37 -3.77
N ALA A 357 15.66 7.38 -3.80
CA ALA A 357 16.46 8.36 -3.07
C ALA A 357 16.43 9.74 -3.75
N ALA A 358 16.49 10.79 -2.93
CA ALA A 358 16.70 12.15 -3.44
C ALA A 358 18.07 12.22 -4.12
N PHE A 359 18.10 12.76 -5.34
CA PHE A 359 19.32 12.85 -6.14
C PHE A 359 19.65 14.30 -6.45
N ASN A 360 20.84 14.74 -6.02
CA ASN A 360 21.42 16.03 -6.41
C ASN A 360 22.68 15.77 -7.25
N TRP A 361 22.55 16.01 -8.55
CA TRP A 361 23.61 15.76 -9.52
C TRP A 361 24.87 16.62 -9.27
N ARG A 362 24.74 17.82 -8.68
CA ARG A 362 25.89 18.68 -8.39
C ARG A 362 26.80 18.06 -7.34
N ASN A 363 26.20 17.55 -6.27
CA ASN A 363 26.95 16.96 -5.16
C ASN A 363 27.59 15.61 -5.54
N GLY A 364 26.99 14.87 -6.48
CA GLY A 364 27.49 13.54 -6.86
C GLY A 364 28.44 13.51 -8.06
N ILE A 365 28.37 14.52 -8.94
CA ILE A 365 29.10 14.52 -10.23
C ILE A 365 30.08 15.69 -10.33
N MET A 366 29.82 16.81 -9.67
CA MET A 366 30.64 18.02 -9.76
C MET A 366 31.52 18.28 -8.53
N GLU A 367 31.44 17.47 -7.48
CA GLU A 367 32.41 17.53 -6.38
C GLU A 367 33.69 16.82 -6.83
N ASP A 368 34.80 17.57 -6.96
CA ASP A 368 36.15 17.08 -7.27
C ASP A 368 36.76 16.25 -6.13
#